data_AF-A0A849T0S4-F1
#
_entry.id   AF-A0A849T0S4-F1
#
_cell.length_a   1.000
_cell.length_b   1.000
_cell.length_c   1.000
_cell.angle_alpha   90.00
_cell.angle_beta   90.00
_cell.angle_gamma   90.00
#
_symmetry.space_group_name_H-M   'P 1'
#
loop_
_entity.id
_entity.type
_entity.pdbx_description
1 polymer ?
#
loop_
_entity_poly.entity_id
_entity_poly.type
_entity_poly.pdbx_seq_one_letter_code
_entity_poly.pdbx_strand_id
1 'polypeptide(L)'
;MDWQKGKAERLERNFTFITDIAVTKNNIVQLAEGGRTRWKIENETFNTLKNRGYNLEHNYGHGEKNLTHNFIMSMFLAFLLTRSKRLVVILLKN
;
A
#
# COMPACT_ATOMS: atom_id res chain seq x y z
N MET A 1 29.24 8.62 -30.62
CA MET A 1 28.32 9.33 -29.71
C MET A 1 28.40 8.60 -28.37
N ASP A 2 29.33 9.04 -27.53
CA ASP A 2 29.58 8.42 -26.23
C ASP A 2 28.55 8.92 -25.23
N TRP A 3 27.68 8.01 -24.79
CA TRP A 3 26.78 8.27 -23.67
C TRP A 3 27.60 8.27 -22.37
N GLN A 4 28.02 9.46 -21.93
CA GLN A 4 28.57 9.66 -20.60
C GLN A 4 27.50 9.24 -19.57
N LYS A 5 27.72 8.12 -18.88
CA LYS A 5 26.90 7.72 -17.72
C LYS A 5 27.09 8.78 -16.64
N GLY A 6 26.11 9.68 -16.50
CA GLY A 6 26.07 10.64 -15.40
C GLY A 6 26.20 9.89 -14.06
N LYS A 7 27.03 10.41 -13.15
CA LYS A 7 27.15 9.88 -11.78
C LYS A 7 25.75 9.83 -11.17
N ALA A 8 25.32 8.64 -10.76
CA ALA A 8 24.07 8.47 -10.05
C ALA A 8 24.14 9.26 -8.73
N GLU A 9 23.46 10.39 -8.68
CA GLU A 9 23.28 11.15 -7.46
C GLU A 9 22.54 10.25 -6.47
N ARG A 10 23.21 9.89 -5.37
CA ARG A 10 22.61 9.06 -4.33
C ARG A 10 21.58 9.95 -3.62
N LEU A 11 20.33 9.86 -4.07
CA LEU A 11 19.19 10.46 -3.38
C LEU A 11 19.07 9.81 -1.99
N GLU A 12 19.64 10.46 -0.99
CA GLU A 12 19.45 10.09 0.41
C GLU A 12 17.99 10.32 0.78
N ARG A 13 17.33 9.24 1.18
CA ARG A 13 15.89 9.25 1.49
C ARG A 13 15.73 9.04 2.99
N ASN A 14 15.46 10.13 3.68
CA ASN A 14 15.23 10.11 5.12
C ASN A 14 13.76 9.78 5.41
N PHE A 15 13.55 8.86 6.35
CA PHE A 15 12.22 8.48 6.82
C PHE A 15 12.09 8.81 8.30
N THR A 16 11.06 9.57 8.66
CA THR A 16 10.75 9.93 10.03
C THR A 16 9.43 9.28 10.42
N PHE A 17 9.39 8.65 11.60
CA PHE A 17 8.22 7.94 12.10
C PHE A 17 7.84 8.48 13.48
N ILE A 18 6.55 8.61 13.72
CA ILE A 18 5.96 8.89 15.03
C ILE A 18 5.17 7.65 15.42
N THR A 19 5.42 7.10 16.60
CA THR A 19 4.76 5.89 17.08
C THR A 19 4.69 5.86 18.60
N ASP A 20 3.59 5.33 19.14
CA ASP A 20 3.40 5.06 20.57
C ASP A 20 4.10 3.76 21.02
N ILE A 21 4.69 3.01 20.09
CA ILE A 21 5.42 1.78 20.38
C ILE A 21 6.81 2.13 20.94
N ALA A 22 7.14 1.61 22.12
CA ALA A 22 8.45 1.82 22.73
C ALA A 22 9.58 1.32 21.80
N VAL A 23 10.48 2.21 21.41
CA VAL A 23 11.57 1.90 20.48
C VAL A 23 12.74 1.27 21.22
N THR A 24 13.15 0.09 20.78
CA THR A 24 14.30 -0.67 21.30
C THR A 24 15.22 -1.11 20.16
N LYS A 25 16.47 -1.46 20.48
CA LYS A 25 17.43 -1.95 19.47
C LYS A 25 16.93 -3.21 18.74
N ASN A 26 16.05 -3.99 19.38
CA ASN A 26 15.54 -5.24 18.84
C ASN A 26 14.34 -5.04 17.90
N ASN A 27 13.57 -3.96 18.04
CA ASN A 27 12.37 -3.72 17.24
C ASN A 27 12.54 -2.62 16.17
N ILE A 28 13.62 -1.83 16.22
CA ILE A 28 13.81 -0.69 15.31
C ILE A 28 13.82 -1.10 13.83
N VAL A 29 14.41 -2.26 13.51
CA VAL A 29 14.46 -2.77 12.13
C VAL A 29 13.04 -3.11 11.64
N GLN A 30 12.26 -3.82 12.44
CA GLN A 30 10.89 -4.19 12.12
C GLN A 30 9.96 -2.98 12.04
N LEU A 31 10.13 -2.00 12.94
CA LEU A 31 9.38 -0.73 12.91
C LEU A 31 9.66 0.05 11.61
N ALA A 32 10.93 0.14 11.22
CA ALA A 32 11.31 0.81 9.98
C ALA A 32 10.76 0.09 8.74
N GLU A 33 10.76 -1.25 8.73
CA GLU A 33 10.14 -2.05 7.67
C GLU A 33 8.63 -1.88 7.58
N GLY A 34 7.94 -1.88 8.72
CA GLY A 34 6.51 -1.62 8.81
C GLY A 34 6.16 -0.23 8.29
N GLY A 35 6.93 0.79 8.70
CA GLY A 35 6.78 2.16 8.24
C GLY A 35 6.97 2.32 6.72
N ARG A 36 7.99 1.66 6.14
CA ARG A 36 8.20 1.64 4.68
C ARG A 36 7.07 0.92 3.94
N THR A 37 6.57 -0.18 4.50
CA THR A 37 5.44 -0.93 3.92
C THR A 37 4.17 -0.07 3.91
N ARG A 38 3.89 0.67 5.00
CA ARG A 38 2.77 1.63 5.05
C ARG A 38 2.89 2.69 3.97
N TRP A 39 4.06 3.31 3.86
CA TRP A 39 4.31 4.33 2.83
C TRP A 39 4.09 3.75 1.42
N LYS A 40 4.57 2.53 1.15
CA LYS A 40 4.39 1.87 -0.15
C LYS A 40 2.92 1.60 -0.46
N ILE A 41 2.14 1.15 0.52
CA ILE A 41 0.69 0.93 0.36
C ILE A 41 -0.03 2.25 0.05
N GLU A 42 0.33 3.33 0.73
CA GLU A 42 -0.23 4.67 0.47
C GLU A 42 0.15 5.18 -0.93
N ASN A 43 1.41 5.04 -1.30
CA ASN A 43 1.92 5.64 -2.52
C ASN A 43 1.61 4.83 -3.79
N GLU A 44 1.41 3.51 -3.68
CA GLU A 44 1.08 2.65 -4.81
C GLU A 44 -0.40 2.28 -4.82
N THR A 45 -0.92 1.68 -3.75
CA THR A 45 -2.31 1.19 -3.72
C THR A 45 -3.31 2.34 -3.64
N PHE A 46 -3.17 3.25 -2.66
CA PHE A 46 -4.10 4.37 -2.53
C PHE A 46 -4.00 5.37 -3.68
N ASN A 47 -2.78 5.65 -4.18
CA ASN A 47 -2.62 6.48 -5.36
C ASN A 47 -3.25 5.85 -6.61
N THR A 48 -3.17 4.53 -6.77
CA THR A 48 -3.83 3.83 -7.89
C THR A 48 -5.36 3.88 -7.76
N LEU A 49 -5.88 3.69 -6.56
CA LEU A 49 -7.31 3.79 -6.25
C LEU A 49 -7.86 5.21 -6.49
N LYS A 50 -7.05 6.24 -6.25
CA LYS A 50 -7.44 7.64 -6.43
C LYS A 50 -7.24 8.15 -7.85
N ASN A 51 -6.11 7.84 -8.48
CA ASN A 51 -5.64 8.57 -9.68
C ASN A 51 -5.38 7.70 -10.91
N ARG A 52 -5.35 6.35 -10.81
CA ARG A 52 -4.95 5.47 -11.92
C ARG A 52 -6.00 4.43 -12.33
N GLY A 53 -7.29 4.73 -12.17
CA GLY A 53 -8.34 3.96 -12.85
C GLY A 53 -9.65 3.78 -12.08
N TYR A 54 -9.65 3.95 -10.76
CA TYR A 54 -10.89 3.83 -9.96
C TYR A 54 -11.53 5.16 -9.61
N ASN A 55 -10.77 6.28 -9.71
CA ASN A 55 -11.21 7.66 -9.44
C ASN A 55 -12.19 7.74 -8.28
N LEU A 56 -11.87 7.09 -7.14
CA LEU A 56 -12.78 7.03 -5.99
C LEU A 56 -13.06 8.41 -5.38
N GLU A 57 -12.23 9.41 -5.68
CA GLU A 57 -12.46 10.82 -5.33
C GLU A 57 -13.50 11.51 -6.25
N HIS A 58 -13.72 10.97 -7.45
CA HIS A 58 -14.70 11.44 -8.40
C HIS A 58 -15.75 10.35 -8.61
N ASN A 59 -16.83 10.42 -7.83
CA ASN A 59 -18.07 9.76 -8.25
C ASN A 59 -18.43 10.32 -9.63
N TYR A 60 -18.24 9.54 -10.70
CA TYR A 60 -18.76 9.84 -12.04
C TYR A 60 -20.28 9.70 -12.09
N GLY A 61 -20.95 10.24 -11.07
CA GLY A 61 -22.37 10.11 -10.86
C GLY A 61 -23.11 11.21 -11.60
N HIS A 62 -23.50 10.90 -12.83
CA HIS A 62 -24.93 10.96 -13.08
C HIS A 62 -25.62 9.99 -12.10
N GLY A 63 -26.00 10.47 -10.91
CA GLY A 63 -27.06 9.88 -10.07
C GLY A 63 -26.77 8.70 -9.11
N GLU A 64 -25.63 8.00 -9.15
CA GLU A 64 -25.45 6.77 -8.35
C GLU A 64 -24.80 7.03 -6.97
N LYS A 65 -25.62 7.27 -5.94
CA LYS A 65 -25.17 7.53 -4.54
C LYS A 65 -24.40 6.38 -3.87
N ASN A 66 -24.38 5.17 -4.46
CA ASN A 66 -23.85 3.95 -3.84
C ASN A 66 -22.66 3.33 -4.58
N LEU A 67 -22.20 3.92 -5.68
CA LEU A 67 -21.17 3.31 -6.52
C LEU A 67 -19.83 3.17 -5.77
N THR A 68 -19.35 4.25 -5.14
CA THR A 68 -18.15 4.23 -4.29
C THR A 68 -18.27 3.20 -3.15
N HIS A 69 -19.46 3.10 -2.55
CA HIS A 69 -19.70 2.14 -1.48
C HIS A 69 -19.57 0.69 -1.98
N ASN A 70 -20.16 0.37 -3.13
CA ASN A 70 -20.05 -0.95 -3.74
C ASN A 70 -18.62 -1.31 -4.16
N PHE A 71 -17.83 -0.34 -4.63
CA PHE A 71 -16.40 -0.55 -4.94
C PHE A 71 -15.57 -0.80 -3.69
N ILE A 72 -15.81 -0.04 -2.61
CA ILE A 72 -15.14 -0.27 -1.32
C ILE A 72 -15.50 -1.66 -0.77
N MET A 73 -16.78 -2.04 -0.83
CA MET A 73 -17.25 -3.36 -0.41
C MET A 73 -16.62 -4.49 -1.24
N SER A 74 -16.51 -4.30 -2.57
CA SER A 74 -15.85 -5.26 -3.46
C SER A 74 -14.35 -5.39 -3.18
N MET A 75 -13.69 -4.27 -2.84
CA MET A 75 -12.28 -4.26 -2.44
C MET A 75 -12.08 -5.04 -1.13
N PHE A 76 -12.90 -4.79 -0.10
CA PHE A 76 -12.84 -5.55 1.15
C PHE A 76 -13.15 -7.03 0.95
N LEU A 77 -14.10 -7.38 0.08
CA LEU A 77 -14.41 -8.76 -0.28
C LEU A 77 -13.20 -9.45 -0.95
N ALA A 78 -12.54 -8.78 -1.89
CA ALA A 78 -11.33 -9.30 -2.54
C ALA A 78 -10.19 -9.54 -1.53
N PHE A 79 -9.99 -8.63 -0.57
CA PHE A 79 -9.03 -8.80 0.52
C PHE A 79 -9.38 -9.99 1.44
N LEU A 80 -10.65 -10.14 1.82
CA LEU A 80 -11.14 -11.26 2.62
C LEU A 80 -10.87 -12.59 1.92
N LEU A 81 -11.27 -12.73 0.66
CA LEU A 81 -11.05 -13.94 -0.13
C LEU A 81 -9.57 -14.29 -0.27
N THR A 82 -8.73 -13.28 -0.50
CA THR A 82 -7.27 -13.47 -0.61
C THR A 82 -6.67 -13.95 0.71
N ARG A 83 -7.11 -13.40 1.84
CA ARG A 83 -6.69 -13.85 3.18
C ARG A 83 -7.18 -15.25 3.50
N SER A 84 -8.44 -15.58 3.21
CA SER A 84 -8.99 -16.92 3.42
C SER A 84 -8.27 -17.97 2.59
N LYS A 85 -8.01 -17.71 1.29
CA LYS A 85 -7.23 -18.60 0.43
C LYS A 85 -5.84 -18.86 0.99
N ARG A 86 -5.13 -17.81 1.44
CA ARG A 86 -3.81 -17.95 2.06
C ARG A 86 -3.86 -18.79 3.33
N LEU A 87 -4.89 -18.62 4.16
CA LEU A 87 -5.07 -19.36 5.40
C LEU A 87 -5.34 -20.85 5.16
N VAL A 88 -6.20 -21.18 4.19
CA VAL A 88 -6.45 -22.57 3.76
C VAL A 88 -5.17 -23.24 3.24
N VAL A 89 -4.38 -22.53 2.42
CA VAL A 89 -3.09 -23.06 1.93
C VAL A 89 -2.10 -23.34 3.06
N ILE A 90 -2.09 -22.52 4.12
CA ILE A 90 -1.22 -22.75 5.29
C ILE A 90 -1.70 -23.99 6.07
N LEU A 91 -3.02 -24.14 6.26
CA LEU A 91 -3.60 -25.27 6.98
C LEU A 91 -3.43 -26.61 6.26
N LEU A 92 -3.43 -26.61 4.93
CA LEU A 92 -3.22 -27.82 4.10
C LEU A 92 -1.74 -28.20 3.93
N LYS A 93 -0.81 -27.38 4.43
CA LYS A 93 0.64 -27.63 4.37
C LYS A 93 1.23 -28.13 5.69
N ASN A 94 0.41 -28.28 6.73
CA ASN A 94 0.70 -28.99 7.97
C ASN A 94 0.00 -30.35 7.96
#